data_AF-W4PHB2-F1
#
_entry.id   AF-W4PHB2-F1
#
_cell.length_a   1.000
_cell.length_b   1.000
_cell.length_c   1.000
_cell.angle_alpha   90.00
_cell.angle_beta   90.00
_cell.angle_gamma   90.00
#
_symmetry.space_group_name_H-M   'P 1'
#
loop_
_entity.id
_entity.type
_entity.pdbx_description
1 polymer ?
#
loop_
_entity_poly.entity_id
_entity_poly.type
_entity_poly.pdbx_seq_one_letter_code
_entity_poly.pdbx_strand_id
1 'polypeptide(L)'
;MHRDIPPAFDGLRIAFISDLHYKSKLKEKGLNDLIRLLNERKPDVLLMGGDYQEGCEYVEPLFAALSRVEAPLGIYGVMGNNDYERCTMRSSVR
;
A
#
# COMPACT_ATOMS: atom_id res chain seq x y z
N MET A 1 -22.67 1.93 -17.65
CA MET A 1 -21.30 2.47 -17.51
C MET A 1 -21.29 3.90 -18.04
N HIS A 2 -20.50 4.82 -17.46
CA HIS A 2 -20.46 6.23 -17.89
C HIS A 2 -19.77 6.35 -19.27
N ARG A 3 -20.24 7.27 -20.13
CA ARG A 3 -19.74 7.43 -21.51
C ARG A 3 -18.24 7.72 -21.63
N ASP A 4 -17.67 8.32 -20.57
CA ASP A 4 -16.26 8.72 -20.53
C ASP A 4 -15.33 7.61 -20.05
N ILE A 5 -15.85 6.42 -19.70
CA ILE A 5 -15.04 5.28 -19.31
C ILE A 5 -14.95 4.31 -20.50
N PRO A 6 -13.75 4.10 -21.08
CA PRO A 6 -13.57 3.16 -22.18
C PRO A 6 -14.08 1.74 -21.83
N PRO A 7 -14.68 1.01 -22.80
CA PRO A 7 -15.20 -0.35 -22.55
C PRO A 7 -14.15 -1.34 -22.02
N ALA A 8 -12.86 -1.12 -22.32
CA ALA A 8 -11.76 -1.92 -21.81
C ALA A 8 -11.63 -1.90 -20.27
N PHE A 9 -12.26 -0.94 -19.60
CA PHE A 9 -12.28 -0.84 -18.14
C PHE A 9 -13.58 -1.36 -17.51
N ASP A 10 -14.49 -1.96 -18.30
CA ASP A 10 -15.70 -2.54 -17.74
C ASP A 10 -15.36 -3.68 -16.78
N GLY A 11 -15.88 -3.58 -15.57
CA GLY A 11 -15.57 -4.52 -14.49
C GLY A 11 -14.17 -4.40 -13.87
N LEU A 12 -13.33 -3.44 -14.28
CA LEU A 12 -12.02 -3.21 -13.65
C LEU A 12 -12.20 -2.85 -12.16
N ARG A 13 -11.45 -3.54 -11.29
CA ARG A 13 -11.49 -3.33 -9.84
C ARG A 13 -10.21 -2.67 -9.36
N ILE A 14 -10.34 -1.47 -8.80
CA ILE A 14 -9.24 -0.75 -8.17
C ILE A 14 -9.46 -0.78 -6.66
N ALA A 15 -8.47 -1.29 -5.92
CA ALA A 15 -8.36 -1.07 -4.49
C ALA A 15 -7.48 0.14 -4.22
N PHE A 16 -7.84 0.96 -3.23
CA PHE A 16 -7.05 2.10 -2.79
C PHE A 16 -6.85 2.02 -1.28
N ILE A 17 -5.60 2.11 -0.83
CA ILE A 17 -5.20 2.16 0.58
C ILE A 17 -4.25 3.34 0.80
N SER A 18 -4.26 3.94 1.98
CA SER A 18 -3.37 5.06 2.35
C SER A 18 -3.29 5.16 3.87
N ASP A 19 -2.33 5.93 4.38
CA ASP A 19 -2.26 6.37 5.77
C ASP A 19 -2.27 5.19 6.77
N LEU A 20 -1.52 4.13 6.45
CA LEU A 20 -1.44 2.94 7.31
C LEU A 20 -0.75 3.27 8.63
N HIS A 21 0.25 4.16 8.62
CA HIS A 21 1.04 4.54 9.79
C HIS A 21 1.45 3.31 10.64
N TYR A 22 1.98 2.28 10.00
CA TYR A 22 2.37 1.03 10.66
C TYR A 22 3.71 1.19 11.39
N LYS A 23 3.88 0.88 12.68
CA LYS A 23 3.00 0.12 13.57
C LYS A 23 2.19 0.97 14.56
N SER A 24 2.06 2.29 14.39
CA SER A 24 1.40 3.15 15.39
C SER A 24 -0.13 3.09 15.32
N LYS A 25 -0.73 3.27 14.14
CA LYS A 25 -2.18 3.20 13.90
C LYS A 25 -2.59 1.81 13.46
N LEU A 26 -1.98 1.30 12.37
CA LEU A 26 -2.20 -0.07 11.92
C LEU A 26 -1.27 -1.03 12.67
N LYS A 27 -1.86 -2.04 13.32
CA LYS A 27 -1.12 -3.12 13.98
C LYS A 27 -1.08 -4.35 13.07
N GLU A 28 -0.23 -5.31 13.41
CA GLU A 28 -0.01 -6.53 12.62
C GLU A 28 -1.28 -7.32 12.32
N LYS A 29 -2.16 -7.48 13.31
CA LYS A 29 -3.47 -8.12 13.09
C LYS A 29 -4.28 -7.36 12.02
N GLY A 30 -4.34 -6.04 12.14
CA GLY A 30 -5.07 -5.19 11.18
C GLY A 30 -4.45 -5.24 9.77
N LEU A 31 -3.13 -5.33 9.67
CA LEU A 31 -2.43 -5.52 8.39
C LEU A 31 -2.79 -6.86 7.75
N ASN A 32 -2.80 -7.94 8.52
CA ASN A 32 -3.21 -9.26 8.02
C ASN A 32 -4.69 -9.29 7.60
N ASP A 33 -5.57 -8.65 8.37
CA ASP A 33 -6.99 -8.51 8.02
C ASP A 33 -7.18 -7.67 6.74
N LEU A 34 -6.40 -6.60 6.58
CA LEU A 34 -6.41 -5.77 5.36
C LEU A 34 -5.99 -6.60 4.14
N ILE A 35 -4.88 -7.34 4.22
CA ILE A 35 -4.40 -8.18 3.12
C ILE A 35 -5.44 -9.24 2.75
N ARG A 36 -6.04 -9.91 3.74
CA ARG A 36 -7.13 -10.86 3.52
C ARG A 36 -8.30 -10.20 2.79
N LEU A 37 -8.74 -9.04 3.26
CA LEU A 37 -9.84 -8.30 2.63
C LEU A 37 -9.50 -7.92 1.19
N LEU A 38 -8.29 -7.42 0.92
CA LEU A 38 -7.85 -7.06 -0.42
C LEU A 38 -7.93 -8.27 -1.36
N ASN A 39 -7.38 -9.42 -0.96
CA ASN A 39 -7.44 -10.64 -1.77
C ASN A 39 -8.88 -11.16 -1.96
N GLU A 40 -9.74 -11.07 -0.95
CA GLU A 40 -11.16 -11.42 -1.08
C GLU A 40 -11.91 -10.50 -2.07
N ARG A 41 -11.49 -9.24 -2.20
CA ARG A 41 -12.06 -8.29 -3.16
C ARG A 41 -11.49 -8.44 -4.57
N LYS A 42 -10.43 -9.23 -4.78
CA LYS A 42 -9.82 -9.52 -6.10
C LYS A 42 -9.62 -8.24 -6.95
N PRO A 43 -8.88 -7.24 -6.46
CA PRO A 43 -8.56 -6.07 -7.26
C PRO A 43 -7.67 -6.46 -8.45
N ASP A 44 -7.86 -5.78 -9.57
CA ASP A 44 -6.93 -5.87 -10.70
C ASP A 44 -5.71 -4.97 -10.45
N VAL A 45 -5.92 -3.82 -9.81
CA VAL A 45 -4.91 -2.83 -9.44
C VAL A 45 -5.03 -2.47 -7.96
N LEU A 46 -3.91 -2.43 -7.24
CA LEU A 46 -3.83 -1.79 -5.92
C LEU A 46 -3.09 -0.46 -6.03
N LEU A 47 -3.75 0.63 -5.65
CA LEU A 47 -3.17 1.96 -5.53
C LEU A 47 -2.90 2.28 -4.06
N MET A 48 -1.70 2.79 -3.77
CA MET A 48 -1.22 3.07 -2.41
C MET A 48 -0.87 4.56 -2.26
N GLY A 49 -1.60 5.29 -1.41
CA GLY A 49 -1.56 6.75 -1.31
C GLY A 49 -0.44 7.39 -0.48
N GLY A 50 0.37 6.59 0.23
CA GLY A 50 1.47 7.07 1.07
C GLY A 50 1.20 6.92 2.57
N ASP A 51 2.14 7.41 3.38
CA ASP A 51 2.14 7.37 4.85
C ASP A 51 2.00 5.95 5.40
N TYR A 52 2.89 5.07 4.94
CA TYR A 52 2.78 3.62 5.18
C TYR A 52 3.29 3.22 6.57
N GLN A 53 4.38 3.82 7.04
CA GLN A 53 5.12 3.33 8.21
C GLN A 53 5.59 4.42 9.15
N GLU A 54 5.79 4.10 10.42
CA GLU A 54 6.31 4.99 11.45
C GLU A 54 7.58 4.45 12.11
N GLY A 55 8.60 4.18 11.31
CA GLY A 55 9.90 3.64 11.70
C GLY A 55 10.52 2.84 10.53
N CYS A 56 11.78 3.11 10.20
CA CYS A 56 12.45 2.50 9.05
C CYS A 56 12.61 0.99 9.18
N GLU A 57 12.68 0.49 10.41
CA GLU A 57 12.66 -0.94 10.72
C GLU A 57 11.37 -1.63 10.25
N TYR A 58 10.30 -0.88 9.99
CA TYR A 58 9.01 -1.41 9.55
C TYR A 58 8.82 -1.42 8.04
N VAL A 59 9.68 -0.76 7.27
CA VAL A 59 9.56 -0.67 5.79
C VAL A 59 9.54 -2.08 5.18
N GLU A 60 10.65 -2.81 5.31
CA GLU A 60 10.78 -4.18 4.77
C GLU A 60 9.66 -5.12 5.22
N PRO A 61 9.36 -5.30 6.52
CA PRO A 61 8.31 -6.22 6.94
C PRO A 61 6.90 -5.78 6.50
N LEU A 62 6.63 -4.48 6.40
CA LEU A 62 5.34 -3.98 5.89
C LEU A 62 5.18 -4.32 4.41
N PHE A 63 6.17 -4.00 3.58
CA PHE A 63 6.08 -4.25 2.13
C PHE A 63 6.14 -5.74 1.80
N ALA A 64 6.89 -6.55 2.55
CA ALA A 64 6.84 -8.01 2.44
C ALA A 64 5.47 -8.59 2.81
N ALA A 65 4.74 -7.97 3.74
CA ALA A 65 3.37 -8.37 4.04
C ALA A 65 2.41 -7.93 2.92
N LEU A 66 2.51 -6.69 2.45
CA LEU A 66 1.67 -6.12 1.38
C LEU A 66 1.90 -6.81 0.02
N SER A 67 3.09 -7.35 -0.24
CA SER A 67 3.38 -8.11 -1.47
C SER A 67 2.59 -9.42 -1.58
N ARG A 68 1.90 -9.84 -0.51
CA ARG A 68 0.95 -10.98 -0.53
C ARG A 68 -0.41 -10.61 -1.12
N VAL A 69 -0.65 -9.33 -1.46
CA VAL A 69 -1.85 -8.92 -2.18
C VAL A 69 -1.70 -9.27 -3.65
N GLU A 70 -2.69 -9.95 -4.20
CA GLU A 70 -2.77 -10.26 -5.62
C GLU A 70 -3.46 -9.11 -6.36
N ALA A 71 -2.72 -8.46 -7.27
CA ALA A 71 -3.22 -7.43 -8.17
C ALA A 71 -2.55 -7.62 -9.55
N PRO A 72 -3.17 -8.37 -10.49
CA PRO A 72 -2.53 -8.82 -11.72
C PRO A 72 -2.08 -7.71 -12.66
N LEU A 73 -2.68 -6.51 -12.57
CA LEU A 73 -2.25 -5.33 -13.33
C LEU A 73 -1.26 -4.44 -12.57
N GLY A 74 -0.91 -4.83 -11.34
CA GLY A 74 0.17 -4.24 -10.55
C GLY A 74 -0.28 -3.55 -9.27
N ILE A 75 0.73 -3.28 -8.44
CA ILE A 75 0.62 -2.50 -7.21
C ILE A 75 1.44 -1.22 -7.43
N TYR A 76 0.81 -0.06 -7.29
CA TYR A 76 1.43 1.24 -7.53
C TYR A 76 1.30 2.11 -6.29
N GLY A 77 2.35 2.86 -5.97
CA GLY A 77 2.36 3.71 -4.78
C GLY A 77 3.07 5.03 -5.00
N VAL A 78 2.69 6.00 -4.18
CA VAL A 78 3.40 7.27 -4.00
C VAL A 78 3.82 7.39 -2.55
N MET A 79 4.94 8.07 -2.29
CA MET A 79 5.39 8.32 -0.92
C MET A 79 4.61 9.48 -0.30
N GLY A 80 4.16 9.30 0.94
CA GLY A 80 3.67 10.38 1.79
C GLY A 80 4.79 11.07 2.55
N ASN A 81 4.50 12.17 3.24
CA ASN A 81 5.53 12.93 3.96
C ASN A 81 6.21 12.11 5.06
N ASN A 82 5.46 11.23 5.73
CA ASN A 82 6.00 10.39 6.79
C ASN A 82 6.92 9.27 6.24
N ASP A 83 6.81 8.94 4.96
CA ASP A 83 7.70 7.98 4.29
C ASP A 83 9.06 8.61 3.93
N TYR A 84 9.07 9.89 3.52
CA TYR A 84 10.30 10.63 3.19
C TYR A 84 11.13 11.02 4.42
N GLU A 85 10.45 11.54 5.45
CA GLU A 85 11.09 12.26 6.55
C GLU A 85 11.89 11.34 7.49
N ARG A 86 11.52 10.07 7.60
CA ARG A 86 12.10 9.17 8.63
C ARG A 86 13.31 8.37 8.16
N CYS A 87 13.40 8.03 6.86
CA CYS A 87 14.37 7.04 6.40
C CYS A 87 15.51 7.58 5.54
N THR A 88 15.61 8.90 5.41
CA THR A 88 16.63 9.54 4.57
C THR A 88 17.84 10.12 5.32
N MET A 89 17.98 9.95 6.66
CA MET A 89 19.22 10.35 7.36
C MET A 89 19.64 9.49 8.57
N ARG A 90 20.71 8.69 8.39
CA ARG A 90 21.98 8.76 9.18
C ARG A 90 23.06 7.79 8.64
N SER A 91 23.60 8.07 7.46
CA SER A 91 25.01 7.79 7.17
C SER A 91 25.85 8.99 7.61
N SER A 92 25.91 9.22 8.93
CA SER A 92 27.06 9.94 9.47
C SER A 92 28.21 8.94 9.43
N VAL A 93 29.11 9.16 8.48
CA VAL A 93 30.52 8.76 8.55
C VAL A 93 30.97 8.76 10.01
N ARG A 94 31.33 7.59 10.52
CA ARG A 94 32.40 7.49 11.51
C ARG A 94 33.62 7.00 10.76
#